data_AF-A0A181Z6U3-F1
#
_entry.id   AF-A0A181Z6U3-F1
#
_cell.length_a   1.000
_cell.length_b   1.000
_cell.length_c   1.000
_cell.angle_alpha   90.00
_cell.angle_beta   90.00
_cell.angle_gamma   90.00
#
_symmetry.space_group_name_H-M   'P 1'
#
loop_
_entity.id
_entity.type
_entity.pdbx_description
1 polymer ?
#
loop_
_entity_poly.entity_id
_entity_poly.type
_entity_poly.pdbx_seq_one_letter_code
_entity_poly.pdbx_strand_id
1 'polypeptide(L)' 'MHDDTSTIETTTPAAGRPSLRERVAMWWTVNAEITELTRDREREARVRDEMAVRLAPGPWAIADLFRRR' A
#
# COMPACT_ATOMS: atom_id res chain seq x y z
N MET A 1 -7.88 -22.10 40.54
CA MET A 1 -7.88 -20.99 39.56
C MET A 1 -6.66 -21.22 38.68
N HIS A 2 -6.83 -21.92 37.56
CA HIS A 2 -5.73 -22.17 36.62
C HIS A 2 -5.63 -20.98 35.67
N ASP A 3 -4.41 -20.48 35.51
CA ASP A 3 -4.05 -19.36 34.67
C ASP A 3 -3.80 -19.92 33.26
N ASP A 4 -4.81 -19.88 32.40
CA ASP A 4 -4.78 -20.31 31.00
C ASP A 4 -4.07 -19.28 30.11
N THR A 5 -2.90 -18.81 30.52
CA THR A 5 -2.08 -17.93 29.69
C THR A 5 -1.21 -18.80 28.78
N SER A 6 -1.83 -19.35 27.72
CA SER A 6 -1.10 -20.01 26.64
C SER A 6 -0.16 -19.00 25.96
N THR A 7 1.12 -19.11 26.27
CA THR A 7 2.16 -18.29 25.66
C THR A 7 2.29 -18.71 24.19
N ILE A 8 1.91 -17.83 23.27
CA ILE A 8 2.09 -18.05 21.84
C ILE A 8 3.57 -17.78 21.54
N GLU A 9 4.33 -18.83 21.28
CA GLU A 9 5.70 -18.68 20.79
C GLU A 9 5.68 -17.98 19.44
N THR A 10 6.16 -16.74 19.43
CA THR A 10 6.36 -16.00 18.19
C THR A 10 7.57 -16.62 17.51
N THR A 11 7.32 -17.57 16.61
CA THR A 11 8.37 -18.12 15.74
C THR A 11 8.91 -16.99 14.89
N THR A 12 10.01 -16.41 15.32
CA THR A 12 10.75 -15.45 14.50
C THR A 12 11.43 -16.30 13.44
N PRO A 13 11.07 -16.19 12.15
CA PRO A 13 11.79 -16.92 11.13
C PRO A 13 13.27 -16.55 11.26
N ALA A 14 14.16 -17.54 11.18
CA ALA A 14 15.60 -17.33 11.05
C ALA A 14 15.87 -16.68 9.68
N ALA A 15 15.42 -15.44 9.51
CA ALA A 15 15.50 -14.72 8.26
C ALA A 15 16.88 -14.10 8.17
N GLY A 16 17.66 -14.54 7.17
CA GLY A 16 18.82 -13.79 6.72
C GLY A 16 18.43 -12.36 6.37
N ARG A 17 19.43 -11.47 6.22
CA ARG A 17 19.16 -10.07 5.83
C ARG A 17 18.32 -10.05 4.54
N PRO A 18 17.17 -9.35 4.54
CA PRO A 18 16.33 -9.28 3.36
C PRO A 18 17.09 -8.61 2.23
N SER A 19 17.00 -9.21 1.05
CA SER A 19 17.51 -8.64 -0.19
C SER A 19 16.82 -7.31 -0.51
N LEU A 20 17.44 -6.50 -1.37
CA LEU A 20 16.84 -5.23 -1.80
C LEU A 20 15.45 -5.42 -2.42
N ARG A 21 15.23 -6.52 -3.14
CA ARG A 21 13.93 -6.83 -3.76
C ARG A 21 12.88 -7.14 -2.70
N GLU A 22 13.21 -7.93 -1.68
CA GLU A 22 12.29 -8.24 -0.57
C GLU A 22 11.94 -6.99 0.23
N ARG A 23 12.90 -6.07 0.42
CA ARG A 23 12.64 -4.78 1.07
C ARG A 23 11.71 -3.89 0.24
N VAL A 24 11.89 -3.84 -1.08
CA VAL A 24 10.99 -3.09 -1.98
C VAL A 24 9.59 -3.70 -1.99
N ALA A 25 9.48 -5.03 -2.07
CA ALA A 25 8.20 -5.73 -2.03
C ALA A 25 7.47 -5.46 -0.70
N MET A 26 8.17 -5.60 0.43
CA MET A 26 7.62 -5.29 1.75
C MET A 26 7.17 -3.83 1.85
N TRP A 27 8.00 -2.89 1.38
CA TRP A 27 7.62 -1.47 1.36
C TRP A 27 6.38 -1.23 0.50
N TRP A 28 6.30 -1.84 -0.67
CA TRP A 28 5.14 -1.73 -1.55
C TRP A 28 3.87 -2.24 -0.88
N THR A 29 3.92 -3.44 -0.28
CA THR A 29 2.78 -4.05 0.41
C THR A 29 2.29 -3.18 1.57
N VAL A 30 3.21 -2.69 2.41
CA VAL A 30 2.87 -1.83 3.55
C VAL A 30 2.23 -0.52 3.06
N ASN A 31 2.79 0.10 2.03
CA ASN A 31 2.21 1.33 1.49
C ASN A 31 0.83 1.07 0.86
N ALA A 32 0.63 -0.05 0.17
CA ALA A 32 -0.67 -0.41 -0.39
C ALA A 32 -1.73 -0.61 0.69
N GLU A 33 -1.38 -1.29 1.79
CA GLU A 33 -2.27 -1.53 2.93
C GLU A 33 -2.64 -0.21 3.64
N ILE A 34 -1.64 0.63 3.93
CA ILE A 34 -1.86 1.96 4.52
C ILE A 34 -2.72 2.81 3.58
N THR A 35 -2.42 2.78 2.28
CA THR A 35 -3.17 3.55 1.28
C THR A 35 -4.63 3.11 1.26
N GLU A 36 -4.93 1.81 1.32
CA GLU A 36 -6.30 1.34 1.34
C GLU A 36 -7.02 1.71 2.65
N LEU A 37 -6.35 1.62 3.80
CA LEU A 37 -6.92 2.02 5.09
C LEU A 37 -7.17 3.52 5.20
N THR A 38 -6.31 4.33 4.58
CA THR A 38 -6.39 5.80 4.59
C THR A 38 -7.13 6.35 3.37
N ARG A 39 -7.74 5.48 2.56
CA ARG A 39 -8.30 5.85 1.28
C ARG A 39 -9.58 6.66 1.43
N ASP A 40 -9.46 7.97 1.32
CA ASP A 40 -10.62 8.85 1.12
C ASP A 40 -10.97 8.90 -0.38
N ARG A 41 -11.92 8.06 -0.78
CA ARG A 41 -12.40 7.95 -2.17
C ARG A 41 -12.96 9.26 -2.71
N GLU A 42 -13.59 10.08 -1.87
CA GLU A 42 -14.17 11.36 -2.29
C GLU A 42 -13.08 12.40 -2.54
N ARG A 43 -12.09 12.48 -1.67
CA ARG A 43 -10.94 13.38 -1.85
C ARG A 43 -10.10 12.98 -3.06
N GLU A 44 -9.88 11.69 -3.28
CA GLU A 44 -9.18 11.20 -4.46
C GLU A 44 -9.92 11.54 -5.77
N ALA A 45 -11.26 11.45 -5.79
CA ALA A 45 -12.05 11.83 -6.95
C ALA A 45 -11.91 13.33 -7.25
N ARG A 46 -12.04 14.19 -6.22
CA ARG A 46 -11.87 15.64 -6.37
C ARG A 46 -10.49 16.03 -6.87
N VAL A 47 -9.42 15.44 -6.30
CA VAL A 47 -8.05 15.70 -6.74
C VAL A 47 -7.83 15.21 -8.17
N ARG A 48 -8.38 14.06 -8.56
CA ARG A 48 -8.28 13.58 -9.95
C ARG A 48 -9.02 14.48 -10.93
N ASP A 49 -10.24 14.92 -10.60
CA ASP A 49 -10.99 15.84 -11.45
C ASP A 49 -10.26 17.18 -11.59
N GLU A 50 -9.69 17.69 -10.49
CA GLU A 50 -8.86 18.91 -10.49
C GLU A 50 -7.58 18.73 -11.33
N MET A 51 -6.94 17.57 -11.26
CA MET A 51 -5.75 17.25 -12.07
C MET A 51 -6.09 17.01 -13.54
N ALA A 52 -7.25 16.43 -13.85
CA ALA A 52 -7.74 16.28 -15.23
C ALA A 52 -7.99 17.65 -15.89
N VAL A 53 -8.37 18.65 -15.11
CA VAL A 53 -8.55 20.04 -15.58
C VAL A 53 -7.21 20.78 -15.69
N ARG A 54 -6.20 20.45 -14.86
CA ARG A 54 -4.93 21.20 -14.77
C ARG A 54 -3.73 20.60 -15.52
N LEU A 55 -3.68 19.28 -15.74
CA LEU A 55 -2.55 18.66 -16.42
C LEU A 55 -2.81 18.53 -17.93
N ALA A 56 -1.97 19.18 -18.73
CA ALA A 56 -1.52 18.55 -19.97
C ALA A 56 -0.92 17.19 -19.57
N PRO A 57 -1.28 16.07 -20.23
CA PRO A 57 -0.96 14.73 -19.78
C PRO A 57 0.55 14.58 -19.63
N GLY A 58 1.02 14.62 -18.37
CA GLY A 58 2.40 14.31 -18.05
C GLY A 58 2.63 12.80 -18.15
N PRO A 59 3.89 12.35 -18.27
CA PRO A 59 4.22 10.92 -18.42
C PRO A 59 3.68 10.01 -17.29
N TRP A 60 3.31 10.58 -16.14
CA TRP A 60 2.70 9.86 -15.02
C TRP A 60 1.19 9.57 -15.20
N ALA A 61 0.51 10.23 -16.14
CA ALA A 61 -0.92 10.03 -16.44
C ALA A 61 -1.19 8.73 -17.23
N ILE A 62 -0.15 8.00 -17.65
CA ILE A 62 -0.28 6.75 -18.39
C ILE A 62 -1.06 5.69 -17.59
N ALA A 63 -0.93 5.67 -16.26
CA ALA A 63 -1.66 4.73 -15.41
C ALA A 63 -3.18 4.89 -15.51
N ASP A 64 -3.68 6.10 -15.75
CA ASP A 64 -5.12 6.35 -15.92
C ASP A 64 -5.68 5.77 -17.22
N LEU A 65 -4.86 5.57 -18.26
CA LEU A 65 -5.27 4.94 -19.53
C LEU A 65 -5.60 3.45 -19.37
N PHE A 66 -4.96 2.78 -18.42
CA PHE A 66 -5.16 1.35 -18.17
C PHE A 66 -6.27 1.07 -17.16
N ARG A 67 -6.85 2.11 -16.56
CA ARG A 67 -7.94 1.96 -15.59
C ARG A 67 -9.28 1.81 -16.33
N ARG A 68 -9.71 0.57 -16.53
CA ARG A 68 -11.05 0.26 -17.09
C ARG A 68 -12.14 0.80 -16.15
N ARG A 69 -13.09 1.52 -16.77
CA ARG A 69 -14.31 2.05 -16.17
C ARG A 69 -15.25 0.95 -15.70
#